data_AF-A0AAI8IQA6-F1
#
_entry.id   AF-A0AAI8IQA6-F1
#
_cell.length_a   1.000
_cell.length_b   1.000
_cell.length_c   1.000
_cell.angle_alpha   90.00
_cell.angle_beta   90.00
_cell.angle_gamma   90.00
#
_symmetry.space_group_name_H-M   'P 1'
#
loop_
_entity.id
_entity.type
_entity.pdbx_description
1 polymer ?
#
loop_
_entity_poly.entity_id
_entity_poly.type
_entity_poly.pdbx_seq_one_letter_code
_entity_poly.pdbx_strand_id
1 'polypeptide(L)'
;MEAEPAPVVYTLAEAHAAGVIPWKASTCRMYFTRSRERGIAVPEGITDGSQNFYTEQELQDWATAYKEWKKPAMLAKSEGA
;
A
#
# COMPACT_ATOMS: atom_id res chain seq x y z
N MET A 1 -10.75 13.71 29.57
CA MET A 1 -9.59 13.71 28.65
C MET A 1 -9.52 12.31 28.08
N GLU A 2 -10.26 12.06 27.01
CA GLU A 2 -10.08 10.86 26.20
C GLU A 2 -9.21 11.31 25.04
N ALA A 3 -7.90 11.08 25.16
CA ALA A 3 -7.01 11.20 24.03
C ALA A 3 -7.42 10.09 23.06
N GLU A 4 -8.20 10.44 22.04
CA GLU A 4 -8.49 9.57 20.91
C GLU A 4 -7.14 8.99 20.46
N PRO A 5 -7.00 7.66 20.34
CA PRO A 5 -5.70 7.07 20.02
C PRO A 5 -5.25 7.68 18.69
N ALA A 6 -4.12 8.39 18.72
CA ALA A 6 -3.53 8.96 17.52
C ALA A 6 -3.49 7.86 16.45
N PRO A 7 -3.92 8.14 15.21
CA PRO A 7 -3.98 7.13 14.17
C PRO A 7 -2.59 6.50 14.04
N VAL A 8 -2.52 5.18 14.20
CA VAL A 8 -1.26 4.47 14.14
C VAL A 8 -0.78 4.52 12.69
N VAL A 9 0.29 5.26 12.47
CA VAL A 9 0.90 5.43 11.16
C VAL A 9 2.23 4.68 11.13
N TYR A 10 2.51 4.10 9.97
CA TYR A 10 3.70 3.30 9.72
C TYR A 10 4.43 3.84 8.50
N THR A 11 5.75 3.86 8.56
CA THR A 11 6.53 3.93 7.33
C THR A 11 6.32 2.65 6.51
N LEU A 12 6.59 2.70 5.20
CA LEU A 12 6.51 1.49 4.36
C LEU A 12 7.42 0.35 4.85
N ALA A 13 8.53 0.68 5.52
CA ALA A 13 9.43 -0.32 6.09
C ALA A 13 8.82 -0.96 7.34
N GLU A 14 8.25 -0.15 8.24
CA GLU A 14 7.56 -0.63 9.44
C GLU A 14 6.31 -1.43 9.10
N ALA A 15 5.51 -0.96 8.14
CA ALA A 15 4.30 -1.66 7.71
C ALA A 15 4.61 -3.06 7.15
N HIS A 16 5.72 -3.21 6.44
CA HIS A 16 6.21 -4.52 6.01
C HIS A 16 6.70 -5.37 7.20
N ALA A 17 7.45 -4.78 8.12
CA ALA A 17 7.93 -5.48 9.32
C ALA A 17 6.79 -5.93 10.24
N ALA A 18 5.74 -5.12 10.35
CA ALA A 18 4.51 -5.40 11.09
C ALA A 18 3.57 -6.38 10.35
N GLY A 19 3.83 -6.68 9.09
CA GLY A 19 2.99 -7.59 8.28
C GLY A 19 1.71 -6.96 7.74
N VAL A 20 1.54 -5.64 7.84
CA VAL A 20 0.41 -4.88 7.28
C VAL A 20 0.38 -5.02 5.75
N ILE A 21 1.55 -4.94 5.14
CA ILE A 21 1.73 -5.12 3.69
C ILE A 21 2.72 -6.23 3.39
N PRO A 22 2.49 -7.01 2.33
CA PRO A 22 3.37 -8.12 1.96
C PRO A 22 4.62 -7.70 1.18
N TRP A 23 4.78 -6.41 0.86
CA TRP A 23 5.86 -5.91 0.00
C TRP A 23 6.79 -4.97 0.75
N LYS A 24 8.09 -5.04 0.41
CA LYS A 24 9.10 -4.13 0.96
C LYS A 24 8.87 -2.70 0.48
N ALA A 25 9.38 -1.72 1.24
CA ALA A 25 9.26 -0.29 0.92
C ALA A 25 9.63 0.08 -0.52
N SER A 26 10.72 -0.48 -1.06
CA SER A 26 11.13 -0.24 -2.46
C SER A 26 10.10 -0.75 -3.47
N THR A 27 9.51 -1.91 -3.22
CA THR A 27 8.46 -2.50 -4.07
C THR A 27 7.18 -1.68 -3.98
N CYS A 28 6.81 -1.21 -2.79
CA CYS A 28 5.66 -0.32 -2.60
C CYS A 28 5.81 0.97 -3.39
N ARG A 29 6.97 1.64 -3.34
CA ARG A 29 7.21 2.86 -4.14
C ARG A 29 7.01 2.61 -5.63
N MET A 30 7.56 1.51 -6.15
CA MET A 30 7.37 1.12 -7.56
C MET A 30 5.90 0.83 -7.89
N TYR A 31 5.18 0.13 -7.00
CA TYR A 31 3.78 -0.17 -7.21
C TYR A 31 2.87 1.06 -7.02
N PHE A 32 3.23 2.03 -6.18
CA PHE A 32 2.53 3.32 -6.08
C PHE A 32 2.61 4.08 -7.39
N THR A 33 3.79 4.19 -8.00
CA THR A 33 3.94 4.80 -9.32
C THR A 33 3.03 4.12 -10.34
N ARG A 34 3.08 2.78 -10.42
CA ARG A 34 2.21 2.01 -11.31
C ARG A 34 0.74 2.15 -10.99
N SER A 35 0.37 2.24 -9.71
CA SER A 35 -1.00 2.41 -9.26
C SER A 35 -1.55 3.75 -9.74
N ARG A 36 -0.78 4.83 -9.60
CA ARG A 36 -1.13 6.15 -10.16
C ARG A 36 -1.30 6.12 -11.68
N GLU A 37 -0.38 5.50 -12.41
CA GLU A 37 -0.48 5.34 -13.87
C GLU A 37 -1.70 4.51 -14.31
N ARG A 38 -2.24 3.69 -13.40
CA ARG A 38 -3.39 2.81 -13.66
C ARG A 38 -4.70 3.33 -13.05
N GLY A 39 -4.67 4.49 -12.38
CA GLY A 39 -5.85 5.07 -11.72
C GLY A 39 -6.28 4.34 -10.44
N ILE A 40 -5.41 3.49 -9.85
CA ILE A 40 -5.66 2.88 -8.55
C ILE A 40 -5.38 3.92 -7.48
N ALA A 41 -6.32 4.08 -6.53
CA ALA A 41 -6.15 4.96 -5.38
C ALA A 41 -4.87 4.57 -4.62
N VAL A 42 -3.90 5.46 -4.61
CA VAL A 42 -2.69 5.31 -3.80
C VAL A 42 -2.89 6.05 -2.49
N PRO A 43 -2.33 5.53 -1.40
CA PRO A 43 -2.42 6.21 -0.12
C PRO A 43 -1.61 7.50 -0.24
N GLU A 44 -2.20 8.62 0.17
CA GLU A 44 -1.51 9.91 0.19
C GLU A 44 -0.39 9.86 1.23
N GLY A 45 -0.70 9.25 2.38
CA GLY A 45 0.17 9.26 3.53
C GLY A 45 0.33 10.65 4.12
N ILE A 46 0.83 10.67 5.36
CA ILE A 46 1.22 11.86 6.07
C ILE A 46 2.71 12.05 5.87
N THR A 47 3.14 13.21 5.38
CA THR A 47 4.54 13.58 5.30
C THR A 47 4.93 14.44 6.50
N ASP A 48 5.95 14.00 7.24
CA ASP A 48 6.54 14.78 8.34
C ASP A 48 7.71 15.66 7.85
N GLY A 49 7.80 15.89 6.53
CA GLY A 49 8.90 16.63 5.90
C GLY A 49 10.19 15.82 5.68
N SER A 50 10.42 14.75 6.45
CA SER A 50 11.53 13.80 6.22
C SER A 50 11.09 12.44 5.70
N GLN A 51 9.93 11.95 6.15
CA GLN A 51 9.43 10.62 5.81
C GLN A 51 7.94 10.64 5.55
N ASN A 52 7.49 9.72 4.70
CA ASN A 52 6.07 9.46 4.49
C ASN A 52 5.63 8.30 5.38
N PHE A 53 4.59 8.58 6.16
CA PHE A 53 3.90 7.64 7.01
C PHE A 53 2.53 7.36 6.42
N TYR A 54 2.03 6.16 6.61
CA TYR A 54 0.74 5.73 6.07
C TYR A 54 -0.02 5.00 7.16
N THR A 55 -1.33 5.19 7.23
CA THR A 55 -2.15 4.41 8.16
C THR A 55 -2.22 2.95 7.71
N GLU A 56 -2.45 2.05 8.66
CA GLU A 56 -2.67 0.63 8.35
C GLU A 56 -3.80 0.44 7.32
N GLN A 57 -4.90 1.17 7.52
CA GLN A 57 -6.09 1.09 6.67
C GLN A 57 -5.79 1.51 5.23
N GLU A 58 -5.11 2.64 5.04
CA GLU A 58 -4.68 3.12 3.72
C GLU A 58 -3.80 2.12 2.98
N LEU A 59 -2.84 1.51 3.69
CA LEU A 59 -1.94 0.53 3.12
C LEU A 59 -2.65 -0.78 2.75
N GLN A 60 -3.58 -1.24 3.58
CA GLN A 60 -4.37 -2.45 3.33
C GLN A 60 -5.36 -2.24 2.19
N ASP A 61 -6.04 -1.09 2.13
CA ASP A 61 -7.00 -0.76 1.09
C ASP A 61 -6.31 -0.75 -0.28
N TRP A 62 -5.20 0.00 -0.38
CA TRP A 62 -4.36 0.00 -1.57
C TRP A 62 -3.82 -1.39 -1.92
N ALA A 63 -3.32 -2.15 -0.93
CA ALA A 63 -2.77 -3.48 -1.19
C ALA A 63 -3.83 -4.44 -1.72
N THR A 64 -5.06 -4.31 -1.24
CA THR A 64 -6.22 -5.08 -1.70
C THR A 64 -6.59 -4.66 -3.11
N ALA A 65 -6.81 -3.37 -3.37
CA ALA A 65 -7.13 -2.84 -4.69
C ALA A 65 -6.07 -3.22 -5.74
N TYR A 66 -4.78 -3.15 -5.38
CA TYR A 66 -3.69 -3.55 -6.26
C TYR A 66 -3.67 -5.06 -6.56
N LYS A 67 -3.95 -5.91 -5.55
CA LYS A 67 -4.07 -7.37 -5.74
C LYS A 67 -5.27 -7.71 -6.61
N GLU A 68 -6.40 -7.04 -6.42
CA GLU A 68 -7.60 -7.24 -7.25
C GLU A 68 -7.39 -6.81 -8.68
N TRP A 69 -6.69 -5.69 -8.90
CA TRP A 69 -6.28 -5.29 -10.24
C TRP A 69 -5.31 -6.30 -10.87
N LYS A 70 -4.41 -6.89 -10.09
CA LYS A 70 -3.42 -7.87 -10.58
C LYS A 70 -4.03 -9.26 -10.82
N LYS A 71 -5.11 -9.64 -10.12
CA LYS A 71 -5.81 -10.93 -10.29
C LYS A 71 -6.12 -11.27 -11.76
N PRO A 72 -6.80 -10.40 -12.55
CA PRO A 72 -7.11 -10.71 -13.95
C PRO A 72 -5.85 -10.83 -14.82
N ALA A 73 -4.78 -10.07 -14.54
CA ALA A 73 -3.51 -10.20 -15.26
C ALA A 73 -2.75 -11.50 -14.96
N MET A 74 -2.99 -12.11 -13.79
CA MET A 74 -2.48 -13.45 -13.46
C MET A 74 -3.35 -14.56 -14.06
N LEU A 75 -4.67 -14.40 -14.07
CA LEU A 75 -5.61 -15.37 -14.66
C LEU A 75 -5.42 -15.47 -16.18
N ALA A 76 -5.24 -14.34 -16.88
CA ALA A 76 -4.95 -14.32 -18.32
C ALA A 76 -3.60 -14.95 -18.70
N LYS A 77 -2.65 -15.07 -17.77
CA LYS A 77 -1.38 -15.81 -17.96
C LYS A 77 -1.51 -17.30 -17.64
N SER A 78 -2.61 -17.73 -17.03
CA SER A 78 -2.87 -19.12 -16.63
C SER A 78 -3.59 -19.92 -17.72
N GLU A 79 -4.34 -19.26 -18.61
CA GLU A 79 -5.11 -19.89 -19.70
C GLU A 79 -4.37 -19.95 -21.05
N GLY A 80 -3.07 -19.61 -21.06
CA GLY A 80 -2.23 -19.62 -22.26
C GLY A 80 -1.06 -20.59 -22.19
N ALA A 81 -1.22 -21.72 -21.49
CA ALA A 81 -0.23 -22.79 -21.40
C ALA A 81 -0.77 -24.10 -22.01
#